data_AF-A0A936PYF0-F1
#
_entry.id   AF-A0A936PYF0-F1
#
_cell.length_a   1.000
_cell.length_b   1.000
_cell.length_c   1.000
_cell.angle_alpha   90.00
_cell.angle_beta   90.00
_cell.angle_gamma   90.00
#
_symmetry.space_group_name_H-M   'P 1'
#
loop_
_entity.id
_entity.type
_entity.pdbx_description
1 polymer ?
#
loop_
_entity_poly.entity_id
_entity_poly.type
_entity_poly.pdbx_seq_one_letter_code
_entity_poly.pdbx_strand_id
1 'polypeptide(L)'
;MAAPRRQDGAAQVPALPRAARALDPLRRRERRSTVFPGKGRATPARIYNQLVGTCARLGQTVFSPHGLRRMIVNRVLRSGMDIKTAAELMGHSPGVMLSHYRRV
;
A
#
# COMPACT_ATOMS: atom_id res chain seq x y z
N MET A 1 19.23 -14.12 -4.19
CA MET A 1 19.66 -13.98 -2.78
C MET A 1 18.73 -13.00 -2.08
N ALA A 2 17.96 -13.46 -1.09
CA ALA A 2 17.04 -12.61 -0.34
C ALA A 2 17.80 -11.80 0.72
N ALA A 3 17.59 -10.48 0.76
CA ALA A 3 18.24 -9.60 1.74
C ALA A 3 17.63 -9.80 3.14
N PRO A 4 18.45 -9.73 4.21
CA PRO A 4 17.98 -9.95 5.58
C PRO A 4 17.02 -8.84 6.03
N ARG A 5 15.85 -9.22 6.55
CA ARG A 5 14.89 -8.30 7.18
C ARG A 5 15.36 -7.94 8.59
N ARG A 6 15.30 -6.66 8.96
CA ARG A 6 15.47 -6.22 10.36
C ARG A 6 14.19 -6.51 11.15
N GLN A 7 14.32 -6.70 12.46
CA GLN A 7 13.20 -7.00 13.38
C GLN A 7 12.09 -5.93 13.38
N ASP A 8 12.37 -4.72 12.87
CA ASP A 8 11.40 -3.61 12.76
C ASP A 8 10.48 -3.69 11.52
N GLY A 9 10.51 -4.80 10.77
CA GLY A 9 9.70 -4.98 9.55
C GLY A 9 10.22 -4.25 8.31
N ALA A 10 11.30 -3.47 8.42
CA ALA A 10 11.94 -2.81 7.30
C ALA A 10 12.76 -3.81 6.45
N ALA A 11 12.41 -3.92 5.17
CA ALA A 11 13.20 -4.67 4.20
C ALA A 11 14.45 -3.87 3.79
N GLN A 12 15.64 -4.49 3.86
CA GLN A 12 16.84 -3.92 3.27
C GLN A 12 16.82 -4.19 1.77
N VAL A 13 16.66 -3.14 0.96
CA VAL A 13 16.78 -3.24 -0.49
C VAL A 13 18.19 -2.80 -0.87
N PRO A 14 18.98 -3.61 -1.59
CA PRO A 14 20.27 -3.18 -2.10
C PRO A 14 20.09 -1.96 -3.00
N ALA A 15 20.54 -0.79 -2.55
CA ALA A 15 20.49 0.42 -3.34
C ALA A 15 21.80 0.56 -4.13
N LEU A 16 21.69 0.76 -5.45
CA LEU A 16 22.83 1.18 -6.26
C LEU A 16 23.40 2.50 -5.69
N PRO A 17 24.73 2.73 -5.70
CA PRO A 17 25.33 3.93 -5.10
C PRO A 17 24.73 5.26 -5.60
N ARG A 18 24.30 5.30 -6.86
CA ARG A 18 23.61 6.46 -7.45
C ARG A 18 22.19 6.65 -6.88
N ALA A 19 21.46 5.56 -6.67
CA ALA A 19 20.14 5.59 -6.03
C ALA A 19 20.26 6.00 -4.55
N ALA A 20 21.27 5.51 -3.83
CA ALA A 20 21.53 5.90 -2.45
C ALA A 20 21.80 7.42 -2.31
N ARG A 21 22.58 8.01 -3.23
CA ARG A 21 22.83 9.46 -3.28
C ARG A 21 21.57 10.27 -3.61
N ALA A 22 20.75 9.78 -4.53
CA ALA A 22 19.47 10.42 -4.88
C ALA A 22 18.45 10.37 -3.73
N LEU A 23 18.54 9.34 -2.88
CA LEU A 23 17.66 9.16 -1.72
C LEU A 23 18.14 9.90 -0.47
N ASP A 24 19.42 10.29 -0.36
CA ASP A 24 19.97 10.95 0.85
C ASP A 24 19.27 12.28 1.21
N PRO A 25 18.91 13.17 0.26
CA PRO A 25 18.14 14.37 0.56
C PRO A 25 16.71 14.06 1.03
N LEU A 26 16.08 13.02 0.47
CA LEU A 26 14.72 12.59 0.81
C LEU A 26 14.67 11.93 2.20
N ARG A 27 15.76 11.23 2.57
CA ARG A 27 15.92 10.59 3.87
C ARG A 27 16.05 11.60 5.01
N ARG A 28 16.61 12.78 4.73
CA ARG A 28 16.75 13.88 5.69
C ARG A 28 15.50 14.74 5.82
N ARG A 29 14.67 14.82 4.78
CA ARG A 29 13.61 15.83 4.74
C ARG A 29 12.44 15.54 5.68
N GLU A 30 12.04 14.30 5.92
CA GLU A 30 10.77 14.09 6.63
C GLU A 30 10.70 12.79 7.44
N ARG A 31 11.36 12.76 8.61
CA ARG A 31 11.08 11.71 9.61
C ARG A 31 9.72 11.87 10.31
N ARG A 32 9.03 13.00 10.11
CA ARG A 32 7.79 13.38 10.81
C ARG A 32 6.75 14.08 9.94
N SER A 33 6.94 14.21 8.63
CA SER A 33 5.85 14.76 7.82
C SER A 33 4.76 13.71 7.71
N THR A 34 3.52 14.16 7.85
CA THR A 34 2.36 13.34 7.55
C THR A 34 2.06 13.53 6.06
N VAL A 35 1.99 12.42 5.32
CA VAL A 35 1.59 12.42 3.90
C VAL A 35 0.23 13.11 3.70
N PHE A 36 -0.65 13.04 4.70
CA PHE A 36 -1.90 13.78 4.73
C PHE A 36 -1.71 15.09 5.49
N PRO A 37 -1.72 16.25 4.80
CA PRO A 37 -1.62 17.54 5.47
C PRO A 37 -2.91 17.87 6.22
N GLY A 38 -2.78 18.39 7.44
CA GLY A 38 -3.90 18.84 8.27
C GLY A 38 -3.53 19.01 9.73
N LYS A 39 -4.31 19.81 10.47
CA LYS A 39 -4.25 19.82 11.94
C LYS A 39 -4.78 18.46 12.45
N GLY A 40 -3.87 17.54 12.77
CA GLY A 40 -4.19 16.21 13.30
C GLY A 40 -3.97 15.07 12.30
N ARG A 41 -3.97 13.83 12.81
CA ARG A 41 -3.81 12.61 12.00
C ARG A 41 -5.00 12.45 11.06
N ALA A 42 -4.77 11.98 9.83
CA ALA A 42 -5.85 11.55 8.97
C ALA A 42 -6.61 10.39 9.63
N THR A 43 -7.85 10.65 10.05
CA THR A 43 -8.69 9.61 10.65
C THR A 43 -9.30 8.75 9.55
N PRO A 44 -9.55 7.45 9.81
CA PRO A 44 -10.23 6.59 8.85
C PRO A 44 -11.58 7.16 8.38
N ALA A 45 -12.33 7.79 9.30
CA ALA A 45 -13.60 8.44 8.99
C ALA A 45 -13.45 9.62 8.02
N ARG A 46 -12.41 10.46 8.19
CA ARG A 46 -12.14 11.56 7.26
C ARG A 46 -11.83 11.05 5.85
N ILE A 47 -10.99 10.02 5.74
CA ILE A 47 -10.63 9.41 4.44
C ILE A 47 -11.87 8.80 3.79
N TYR A 48 -12.68 8.07 4.55
CA TYR A 48 -13.93 7.49 4.07
C TYR A 48 -14.89 8.56 3.55
N ASN A 49 -15.15 9.62 4.33
CA ASN A 49 -16.06 10.70 3.95
C ASN A 49 -15.58 11.44 2.69
N GLN A 50 -14.26 11.67 2.57
CA GLN A 50 -13.69 12.25 1.35
C GLN A 50 -13.91 11.35 0.12
N LEU A 51 -13.77 10.03 0.29
CA LEU A 51 -14.02 9.07 -0.78
C LEU A 51 -15.50 9.04 -1.18
N VAL A 52 -16.42 9.01 -0.21
CA VAL A 52 -17.88 9.08 -0.43
C VAL A 52 -18.25 10.33 -1.21
N GLY A 53 -17.82 11.51 -0.74
CA GLY A 53 -18.12 12.78 -1.40
C GLY A 53 -17.55 12.84 -2.82
N THR A 54 -16.38 12.25 -3.05
CA THR A 54 -15.79 12.16 -4.39
C THR A 54 -16.58 11.22 -5.30
N CYS A 55 -16.98 10.04 -4.83
CA CYS A 55 -17.80 9.11 -5.62
C CYS A 55 -19.13 9.75 -6.01
N ALA A 56 -19.81 10.39 -5.05
CA ALA A 56 -21.07 11.09 -5.28
C ALA A 56 -20.94 12.19 -6.34
N ARG A 57 -19.89 13.02 -6.25
CA ARG A 57 -19.60 14.06 -7.24
C ARG A 57 -19.35 13.52 -8.65
N LEU A 58 -18.82 12.30 -8.76
CA LEU A 58 -18.54 11.63 -10.03
C LEU A 58 -19.70 10.74 -10.52
N GLY A 59 -20.83 10.71 -9.81
CA GLY A 59 -21.95 9.81 -10.12
C GLY A 59 -21.59 8.33 -10.03
N GLN A 60 -20.56 7.98 -9.25
CA GLN A 60 -20.08 6.61 -9.10
C GLN A 60 -20.68 5.97 -7.85
N THR A 61 -20.83 4.64 -7.88
CA THR A 61 -21.13 3.87 -6.67
C THR A 61 -20.07 4.12 -5.61
N VAL A 62 -20.48 4.26 -4.35
CA VAL A 62 -19.56 4.51 -3.25
C VAL A 62 -18.66 3.31 -3.04
N PHE A 63 -17.35 3.54 -3.11
CA PHE A 63 -16.34 2.56 -2.72
C PHE A 63 -15.91 2.79 -1.27
N SER A 64 -15.69 1.70 -0.52
CA SER A 64 -14.99 1.78 0.76
C SER A 64 -13.47 1.67 0.55
N PRO A 65 -12.62 2.25 1.43
CA PRO A 65 -11.17 2.07 1.34
C PRO A 65 -10.74 0.60 1.32
N HIS A 66 -11.41 -0.25 2.10
CA HIS A 66 -11.17 -1.70 2.07
C HIS A 66 -11.61 -2.32 0.73
N GLY A 67 -12.73 -1.89 0.16
CA GLY A 67 -13.18 -2.31 -1.17
C GLY A 67 -12.18 -1.96 -2.27
N LEU A 68 -11.62 -0.75 -2.24
CA LEU A 68 -10.55 -0.35 -3.17
C LEU A 68 -9.30 -1.23 -3.01
N ARG A 69 -8.91 -1.54 -1.78
CA ARG A 69 -7.81 -2.47 -1.51
C ARG A 69 -8.09 -3.85 -2.11
N ARG A 70 -9.29 -4.41 -1.94
CA ARG A 70 -9.67 -5.70 -2.55
C ARG A 70 -9.65 -5.65 -4.08
N MET A 71 -10.11 -4.55 -4.67
CA MET A 71 -10.04 -4.36 -6.13
C MET A 71 -8.60 -4.42 -6.64
N ILE A 72 -7.66 -3.77 -5.94
CA ILE A 72 -6.23 -3.81 -6.31
C ILE A 72 -5.69 -5.23 -6.21
N VAL A 73 -5.95 -5.94 -5.12
CA VAL A 73 -5.54 -7.35 -4.96
C VAL A 73 -6.05 -8.18 -6.13
N ASN A 74 -7.32 -8.01 -6.49
CA ASN A 74 -7.93 -8.75 -7.59
C ASN A 74 -7.28 -8.46 -8.93
N ARG A 75 -6.97 -7.20 -9.24
CA ARG A 75 -6.30 -6.81 -10.50
C ARG A 75 -4.89 -7.39 -10.58
N VAL A 76 -4.15 -7.37 -9.48
CA VAL A 76 -2.79 -7.92 -9.40
C VAL A 76 -2.79 -9.43 -9.64
N LEU A 77 -3.73 -10.17 -9.07
CA LEU A 77 -3.81 -11.61 -9.30
C LEU A 77 -4.23 -11.92 -10.74
N ARG A 78 -5.19 -11.17 -11.30
CA ARG A 78 -5.63 -11.32 -12.69
C ARG A 78 -4.56 -10.99 -13.72
N SER A 79 -3.57 -10.18 -13.37
CA SER A 79 -2.42 -9.94 -14.25
C SER A 79 -1.43 -11.12 -14.29
N GLY A 80 -1.72 -12.22 -13.57
CA GLY A 80 -0.83 -13.39 -13.47
C GLY A 80 0.28 -13.23 -12.45
N MET A 81 0.23 -12.22 -11.56
CA MET A 81 1.23 -12.10 -10.49
C MET A 81 1.12 -13.30 -9.54
N ASP A 82 2.26 -13.87 -9.15
CA ASP A 82 2.27 -14.99 -8.23
C ASP A 82 1.71 -14.59 -6.85
N ILE A 83 1.03 -15.54 -6.21
CA ILE A 83 0.30 -15.30 -4.95
C ILE A 83 1.23 -14.89 -3.82
N LYS A 84 2.47 -15.38 -3.79
CA LYS A 84 3.44 -15.05 -2.74
C LYS A 84 3.90 -13.60 -2.87
N THR A 85 4.26 -13.17 -4.08
CA THR A 85 4.62 -11.78 -4.36
C THR A 85 3.45 -10.84 -4.11
N ALA A 86 2.24 -11.22 -4.53
CA ALA A 86 1.03 -10.45 -4.24
C ALA A 86 0.75 -10.36 -2.73
N ALA A 87 0.99 -11.44 -1.97
CA ALA A 87 0.86 -11.44 -0.51
C ALA A 87 1.85 -10.45 0.13
N GLU A 88 3.12 -10.51 -0.27
CA GLU A 88 4.17 -9.63 0.25
C GLU A 88 3.88 -8.15 -0.07
N LEU A 89 3.50 -7.84 -1.31
CA LEU A 89 3.18 -6.48 -1.74
C LEU A 89 1.97 -5.90 -1.00
N MET A 90 0.96 -6.73 -0.76
CA MET A 90 -0.26 -6.30 -0.09
C MET A 90 -0.13 -6.30 1.43
N GLY A 91 0.87 -6.98 2.01
CA GLY A 91 0.99 -7.15 3.45
C GLY A 91 0.01 -8.19 4.01
N HIS A 92 -0.23 -9.27 3.26
CA HIS A 92 -0.98 -10.44 3.69
C HIS A 92 -0.05 -11.64 3.89
N SER A 93 -0.52 -12.64 4.63
CA SER A 93 0.10 -13.97 4.53
C SER A 93 -0.36 -14.68 3.25
N PRO A 94 0.44 -15.60 2.69
CA PRO A 94 0.00 -16.43 1.56
C PRO A 94 -1.29 -17.21 1.84
N GLY A 95 -1.48 -17.67 3.09
CA GLY A 95 -2.71 -18.34 3.50
C GLY A 95 -3.95 -17.44 3.40
N VAL A 96 -3.87 -16.19 3.87
CA VAL A 96 -4.95 -15.19 3.72
C VAL A 96 -5.25 -14.92 2.24
N MET A 97 -4.21 -14.85 1.40
CA MET A 97 -4.39 -14.68 -0.04
C MET A 97 -5.15 -15.85 -0.67
N LEU A 98 -4.76 -17.09 -0.35
CA LEU A 98 -5.42 -18.29 -0.85
C LEU A 98 -6.86 -18.44 -0.34
N SER A 99 -7.15 -18.07 0.91
CA SER A 99 -8.50 -18.18 1.47
C SER A 99 -9.48 -17.19 0.85
N HIS A 100 -9.07 -15.95 0.59
CA HIS A 100 -9.98 -14.88 0.18
C HIS A 100 -9.92 -14.50 -1.29
N TYR A 101 -8.85 -14.89 -2.00
CA TYR A 101 -8.56 -14.43 -3.36
C TYR A 101 -8.10 -15.56 -4.30
N ARG A 102 -8.32 -16.83 -3.97
CA ARG A 102 -7.95 -17.96 -4.86
C ARG A 102 -8.77 -18.02 -6.16
N ARG A 103 -9.96 -17.43 -6.20
CA ARG A 103 -10.91 -17.57 -7.32
C ARG A 103 -10.98 -16.35 -8.25
N VAL A 104 -10.06 -15.40 -8.13
CA VAL A 104 -10.17 -14.13 -8.86
C VAL A 104 -9.72 -14.25 -10.31
#